data_AF-A0A316FC76-F1
#
_entry.id   AF-A0A316FC76-F1
#
_cell.length_a   1.000
_cell.length_b   1.000
_cell.length_c   1.000
_cell.angle_alpha   90.00
_cell.angle_beta   90.00
_cell.angle_gamma   90.00
#
_symmetry.space_group_name_H-M   'P 1'
#
loop_
_entity.id
_entity.type
_entity.pdbx_description
1 polymer ?
#
loop_
_entity_poly.entity_id
_entity_poly.type
_entity_poly.pdbx_seq_one_letter_code
_entity_poly.pdbx_strand_id
1 'polypeptide(L)'
;MIPRIARFTGVLTASCLAAFALQTAAFAAADDPAPLSLDKRFTAATGKGAGDQPSSLRTCTGFPEGAKSGTDGWEFDQPVAGGTPLAYVMGFIETVDGNANPALLGVIAGQLYKVDVNERTLAGQFGPEDLLPAPPGVTGALTTRGLRLSTPQGWRLASGALLVTGGTAGPAKTFALTAVCLPPSSSPSPSTSPSTSPSVSRPAAPSPSPSASASTAPGTSPSATPAATLPITGDRAGTVAVLGLIAVVAGLLLLGALRWRRDRVRFTA
;
A
#
# COMPACT_ATOMS: atom_id res chain seq x y z
N MET A 1 17.43 8.38 6.56
CA MET A 1 16.02 7.95 6.69
C MET A 1 15.55 6.96 5.61
N ILE A 2 16.25 6.79 4.48
CA ILE A 2 15.91 5.85 3.38
C ILE A 2 15.94 4.34 3.75
N PRO A 3 16.78 3.80 4.66
CA PRO A 3 16.93 2.34 4.80
C PRO A 3 15.79 1.61 5.53
N ARG A 4 14.87 2.33 6.23
CA ARG A 4 13.73 1.69 6.91
C ARG A 4 12.57 1.36 5.97
N ILE A 5 12.37 2.15 4.92
CA ILE A 5 11.25 1.97 3.98
C ILE A 5 11.45 0.68 3.16
N ALA A 6 12.67 0.40 2.69
CA ALA A 6 12.98 -0.78 1.88
C ALA A 6 12.72 -2.11 2.61
N ARG A 7 12.92 -2.16 3.94
CA ARG A 7 12.65 -3.37 4.74
C ARG A 7 11.15 -3.65 4.87
N PHE A 8 10.33 -2.61 5.01
CA PHE A 8 8.87 -2.76 5.08
C PHE A 8 8.26 -3.17 3.74
N THR A 9 8.77 -2.64 2.62
CA THR A 9 8.27 -3.02 1.28
C THR A 9 8.51 -4.50 0.98
N GLY A 10 9.67 -5.04 1.36
CA GLY A 10 10.01 -6.45 1.17
C GLY A 10 9.17 -7.41 2.03
N VAL A 11 8.89 -7.03 3.28
CA VAL A 11 7.99 -7.81 4.14
C VAL A 11 6.57 -7.77 3.57
N LEU A 12 6.03 -6.60 3.21
CA LEU A 12 4.67 -6.53 2.66
C LEU A 12 4.48 -7.33 1.36
N THR A 13 5.47 -7.32 0.47
CA THR A 13 5.38 -8.11 -0.78
C THR A 13 5.46 -9.61 -0.49
N ALA A 14 6.34 -10.05 0.41
CA ALA A 14 6.40 -11.45 0.83
C ALA A 14 5.13 -11.90 1.60
N SER A 15 4.59 -11.03 2.44
CA SER A 15 3.34 -11.22 3.19
C SER A 15 2.13 -11.30 2.27
N CYS A 16 2.02 -10.42 1.28
CA CYS A 16 0.94 -10.49 0.27
C CYS A 16 1.05 -11.74 -0.60
N LEU A 17 2.26 -12.26 -0.83
CA LEU A 17 2.50 -13.50 -1.58
C LEU A 17 2.24 -14.77 -0.75
N ALA A 18 2.56 -14.76 0.55
CA ALA A 18 2.33 -15.90 1.45
C ALA A 18 0.86 -16.00 1.89
N ALA A 19 0.18 -14.85 2.06
CA ALA A 19 -1.27 -14.75 2.19
C ALA A 19 -2.02 -15.39 0.99
N PHE A 20 -1.35 -15.45 -0.16
CA PHE A 20 -1.90 -15.85 -1.46
C PHE A 20 -1.89 -17.36 -1.72
N ALA A 21 -1.17 -18.15 -0.92
CA ALA A 21 -0.89 -19.56 -1.23
C ALA A 21 -1.85 -20.58 -0.58
N LEU A 22 -2.69 -20.19 0.39
CA LEU A 22 -3.46 -21.16 1.20
C LEU A 22 -4.98 -20.93 1.30
N GLN A 23 -5.54 -19.93 0.61
CA GLN A 23 -7.00 -19.67 0.63
C GLN A 23 -7.88 -20.73 -0.08
N THR A 24 -7.31 -21.82 -0.59
CA THR A 24 -8.09 -22.94 -1.16
C THR A 24 -8.95 -23.71 -0.14
N ALA A 25 -8.85 -23.41 1.16
CA ALA A 25 -9.54 -24.19 2.20
C ALA A 25 -10.78 -23.52 2.82
N ALA A 26 -10.88 -22.18 2.84
CA ALA A 26 -11.85 -21.49 3.70
C ALA A 26 -13.27 -21.34 3.11
N PHE A 27 -13.45 -21.52 1.79
CA PHE A 27 -14.76 -21.43 1.13
C PHE A 27 -15.34 -22.78 0.69
N ALA A 28 -14.76 -23.90 1.17
CA ALA A 28 -15.16 -25.27 0.83
C ALA A 28 -16.40 -25.79 1.62
N ALA A 29 -17.26 -24.91 2.12
CA ALA A 29 -18.42 -25.29 2.95
C ALA A 29 -19.76 -25.39 2.16
N ALA A 30 -19.74 -25.36 0.83
CA ALA A 30 -20.90 -25.68 0.01
C ALA A 30 -20.47 -26.70 -1.05
N ASP A 31 -21.22 -27.80 -1.13
CA ASP A 31 -20.91 -29.02 -1.89
C ASP A 31 -20.43 -28.74 -3.32
N ASP A 32 -19.22 -29.25 -3.63
CA ASP A 32 -18.44 -29.12 -4.87
C ASP A 32 -17.83 -27.74 -5.21
N PRO A 33 -16.66 -27.39 -4.63
CA PRO A 33 -15.89 -26.24 -5.10
C PRO A 33 -15.17 -26.58 -6.41
N ALA A 34 -15.58 -25.92 -7.50
CA ALA A 34 -14.73 -25.78 -8.67
C ALA A 34 -13.34 -25.29 -8.22
N PRO A 35 -12.23 -25.89 -8.68
CA PRO A 35 -10.89 -25.49 -8.27
C PRO A 35 -10.71 -24.00 -8.55
N LEU A 36 -10.31 -23.24 -7.51
CA LEU A 36 -9.93 -21.84 -7.64
C LEU A 36 -8.75 -21.75 -8.61
N SER A 37 -9.04 -21.48 -9.88
CA SER A 37 -8.02 -21.15 -10.88
C SER A 37 -7.52 -19.74 -10.59
N LEU A 38 -6.42 -19.67 -9.84
CA LEU A 38 -5.77 -18.42 -9.46
C LEU A 38 -4.99 -17.87 -10.67
N ASP A 39 -5.62 -17.03 -11.49
CA ASP A 39 -4.89 -16.26 -12.50
C ASP A 39 -4.19 -15.08 -11.80
N LYS A 40 -2.89 -15.24 -11.51
CA LYS A 40 -2.09 -14.31 -10.72
C LYS A 40 -1.74 -13.06 -11.54
N ARG A 41 -2.58 -12.03 -11.47
CA ARG A 41 -2.29 -10.71 -12.04
C ARG A 41 -1.98 -9.73 -10.89
N PHE A 42 -0.71 -9.34 -10.78
CA PHE A 42 -0.25 -8.35 -9.81
C PHE A 42 -0.17 -6.98 -10.47
N THR A 43 -0.68 -5.96 -9.78
CA THR A 43 -0.29 -4.58 -10.09
C THR A 43 1.12 -4.38 -9.55
N ALA A 44 2.03 -3.89 -10.40
CA ALA A 44 3.40 -3.61 -9.96
C ALA A 44 3.40 -2.71 -8.73
N ALA A 45 4.18 -3.10 -7.71
CA ALA A 45 4.33 -2.31 -6.50
C ALA A 45 4.90 -0.93 -6.86
N THR A 46 4.09 0.12 -6.78
CA THR A 46 4.57 1.47 -7.10
C THR A 46 5.21 2.13 -5.89
N GLY A 47 4.70 1.85 -4.68
CA GLY A 47 5.06 2.58 -3.46
C GLY A 47 4.79 4.08 -3.58
N LYS A 48 3.98 4.52 -4.55
CA LYS A 48 3.78 5.94 -4.89
C LYS A 48 2.49 6.46 -4.27
N GLY A 49 2.54 7.69 -3.78
CA GLY A 49 1.32 8.44 -3.45
C GLY A 49 0.55 8.79 -4.71
N ALA A 50 -0.71 9.18 -4.57
CA ALA A 50 -1.55 9.55 -5.70
C ALA A 50 -0.92 10.67 -6.57
N GLY A 51 -0.30 11.65 -5.90
CA GLY A 51 0.39 12.77 -6.56
C GLY A 51 1.62 12.35 -7.37
N ASP A 52 2.30 11.28 -6.98
CA ASP A 52 3.54 10.80 -7.58
C ASP A 52 3.30 9.85 -8.78
N GLN A 53 2.05 9.52 -9.05
CA GLN A 53 1.68 8.65 -10.17
C GLN A 53 1.85 9.39 -11.51
N PRO A 54 2.16 8.66 -12.61
CA PRO A 54 2.30 9.25 -13.93
C PRO A 54 1.11 10.14 -14.29
N SER A 55 1.37 11.27 -14.96
CA SER A 55 0.31 12.19 -15.41
C SER A 55 -0.74 11.52 -16.29
N SER A 56 -0.38 10.47 -17.03
CA SER A 56 -1.30 9.67 -17.84
C SER A 56 -2.37 8.93 -17.02
N LEU A 57 -2.11 8.67 -15.74
CA LEU A 57 -3.07 8.06 -14.82
C LEU A 57 -3.83 9.10 -14.00
N ARG A 58 -3.39 10.37 -13.96
CA ARG A 58 -4.01 11.41 -13.13
C ARG A 58 -5.27 11.97 -13.79
N THR A 59 -6.36 11.23 -13.71
CA THR A 59 -7.67 11.59 -14.26
C THR A 59 -8.80 11.25 -13.30
N CYS A 60 -9.82 12.09 -13.30
CA CYS A 60 -11.05 11.90 -12.52
C CYS A 60 -12.25 11.47 -13.37
N THR A 61 -12.06 11.14 -14.66
CA THR A 61 -13.17 10.72 -15.57
C THR A 61 -13.92 9.47 -15.07
N GLY A 62 -13.24 8.65 -14.26
CA GLY A 62 -13.83 7.54 -13.55
C GLY A 62 -14.16 7.86 -12.11
N PHE A 63 -14.51 9.09 -11.74
CA PHE A 63 -14.99 9.47 -10.42
C PHE A 63 -16.14 10.48 -10.62
N PRO A 64 -17.42 10.07 -10.54
CA PRO A 64 -18.56 10.93 -10.87
C PRO A 64 -18.65 12.14 -9.95
N GLU A 65 -18.19 12.03 -8.70
CA GLU A 65 -18.10 13.13 -7.74
C GLU A 65 -16.70 13.77 -7.70
N GLY A 66 -15.78 13.33 -8.56
CA GLY A 66 -14.35 13.60 -8.40
C GLY A 66 -13.79 13.04 -7.08
N ALA A 67 -12.57 13.44 -6.74
CA ALA A 67 -12.01 13.22 -5.42
C ALA A 67 -12.51 14.34 -4.50
N LYS A 68 -13.04 13.95 -3.33
CA LYS A 68 -13.50 14.90 -2.33
C LYS A 68 -12.29 15.58 -1.70
N SER A 69 -12.49 16.79 -1.17
CA SER A 69 -11.42 17.48 -0.42
C SER A 69 -10.87 16.56 0.67
N GLY A 70 -9.54 16.41 0.71
CA GLY A 70 -8.86 15.55 1.68
C GLY A 70 -8.86 14.04 1.35
N THR A 71 -9.35 13.61 0.18
CA THR A 71 -9.27 12.21 -0.25
C THR A 71 -8.57 12.04 -1.59
N ASP A 72 -7.86 10.93 -1.73
CA ASP A 72 -7.28 10.45 -2.99
C ASP A 72 -8.16 9.33 -3.56
N GLY A 73 -8.44 9.37 -4.86
CA GLY A 73 -9.19 8.35 -5.58
C GLY A 73 -8.27 7.39 -6.33
N TRP A 74 -8.56 6.10 -6.29
CA TRP A 74 -7.84 5.03 -6.99
C TRP A 74 -8.82 4.18 -7.80
N GLU A 75 -8.54 3.97 -9.09
CA GLU A 75 -9.34 3.13 -9.97
C GLU A 75 -8.46 2.01 -10.53
N PHE A 76 -8.97 0.79 -10.47
CA PHE A 76 -8.34 -0.40 -11.01
C PHE A 76 -9.28 -1.05 -12.02
N ASP A 77 -8.74 -1.64 -13.08
CA ASP A 77 -9.57 -2.36 -14.06
C ASP A 77 -10.19 -3.64 -13.49
N GLN A 78 -11.34 -4.01 -14.06
CA GLN A 78 -11.95 -5.31 -13.87
C GLN A 78 -11.39 -6.28 -14.91
N PRO A 79 -10.61 -7.31 -14.54
CA PRO A 79 -10.12 -8.26 -15.52
C PRO A 79 -11.19 -9.17 -16.08
N VAL A 80 -12.33 -9.34 -15.39
CA VAL A 80 -13.34 -10.35 -15.73
C VAL A 80 -14.75 -9.80 -15.72
N ALA A 81 -15.44 -10.00 -16.84
CA ALA A 81 -16.85 -9.73 -16.98
C ALA A 81 -17.65 -10.79 -16.20
N GLY A 82 -18.60 -10.35 -15.37
CA GLY A 82 -19.46 -11.25 -14.60
C GLY A 82 -19.50 -10.91 -13.12
N GLY A 83 -20.62 -11.23 -12.48
CA GLY A 83 -20.91 -10.95 -11.07
C GLY A 83 -20.29 -11.92 -10.08
N THR A 84 -19.10 -12.45 -10.36
CA THR A 84 -18.41 -13.31 -9.39
C THR A 84 -18.04 -12.50 -8.15
N PRO A 85 -18.07 -13.09 -6.94
CA PRO A 85 -17.49 -12.47 -5.75
C PRO A 85 -15.98 -12.34 -5.93
N LEU A 86 -15.56 -11.25 -6.57
CA LEU A 86 -14.17 -10.88 -6.70
C LEU A 86 -13.67 -10.38 -5.34
N ALA A 87 -12.49 -10.82 -4.94
CA ALA A 87 -11.77 -10.30 -3.79
C ALA A 87 -10.58 -9.48 -4.28
N TYR A 88 -10.67 -8.17 -4.17
CA TYR A 88 -9.52 -7.29 -4.44
C TYR A 88 -8.75 -7.09 -3.17
N VAL A 89 -7.45 -7.37 -3.16
CA VAL A 89 -6.59 -7.15 -2.00
C VAL A 89 -5.51 -6.14 -2.37
N MET A 90 -5.49 -5.00 -1.70
CA MET A 90 -4.52 -3.94 -1.94
C MET A 90 -3.79 -3.56 -0.66
N GLY A 91 -2.46 -3.54 -0.75
CA GLY A 91 -1.62 -3.01 0.30
C GLY A 91 -1.41 -1.51 0.08
N PHE A 92 -1.74 -0.71 1.08
CA PHE A 92 -1.41 0.69 1.17
C PHE A 92 -0.42 0.92 2.32
N ILE A 93 0.37 1.98 2.20
CA ILE A 93 1.13 2.55 3.30
C ILE A 93 0.42 3.83 3.68
N GLU A 94 -0.27 3.79 4.81
CA GLU A 94 -0.79 4.95 5.48
C GLU A 94 0.36 5.67 6.20
N THR A 95 0.32 7.00 6.28
CA THR A 95 1.25 7.76 7.12
C THR A 95 0.46 8.34 8.29
N VAL A 96 0.56 7.71 9.46
CA VAL A 96 -0.08 8.18 10.71
C VAL A 96 1.01 8.79 11.59
N ASP A 97 0.89 10.07 11.93
CA ASP A 97 1.86 10.79 12.77
C ASP A 97 3.32 10.69 12.26
N GLY A 98 3.48 10.70 10.93
CA GLY A 98 4.79 10.55 10.28
C GLY A 98 5.33 9.11 10.24
N ASN A 99 4.60 8.14 10.79
CA ASN A 99 4.96 6.73 10.76
C ASN A 99 4.22 5.99 9.65
N ALA A 100 4.97 5.20 8.87
CA ALA A 100 4.41 4.32 7.86
C ALA A 100 3.68 3.15 8.53
N ASN A 101 2.36 3.08 8.34
CA ASN A 101 1.51 2.00 8.83
C ASN A 101 0.92 1.24 7.64
N PRO A 102 1.23 -0.05 7.46
CA PRO A 102 0.65 -0.82 6.37
C PRO A 102 -0.83 -1.09 6.63
N ALA A 103 -1.65 -0.85 5.61
CA ALA A 103 -3.07 -1.17 5.61
C ALA A 103 -3.35 -2.12 4.45
N LEU A 104 -3.95 -3.27 4.74
CA LEU A 104 -4.42 -4.21 3.72
C LEU A 104 -5.93 -4.01 3.57
N LEU A 105 -6.37 -3.65 2.37
CA LEU A 105 -7.78 -3.40 2.07
C LEU A 105 -8.32 -4.52 1.17
N GLY A 106 -9.44 -5.10 1.57
CA GLY A 106 -10.16 -6.15 0.86
C GLY A 106 -11.49 -5.62 0.33
N VAL A 107 -11.81 -5.81 -0.97
CA VAL A 107 -13.19 -5.63 -1.46
C VAL A 107 -13.75 -6.97 -1.87
N ILE A 108 -14.76 -7.44 -1.14
CA ILE A 108 -15.36 -8.77 -1.28
C ILE A 108 -16.86 -8.61 -1.45
N ALA A 109 -17.43 -9.16 -2.52
CA ALA A 109 -18.87 -9.05 -2.82
C ALA A 109 -19.39 -7.59 -2.79
N GLY A 110 -18.55 -6.64 -3.23
CA GLY A 110 -18.88 -5.21 -3.25
C GLY A 110 -18.75 -4.48 -1.91
N GLN A 111 -18.44 -5.19 -0.82
CA GLN A 111 -18.20 -4.63 0.51
C GLN A 111 -16.70 -4.41 0.73
N LEU A 112 -16.33 -3.28 1.34
CA LEU A 112 -14.94 -2.92 1.66
C LEU A 112 -14.62 -3.29 3.11
N TYR A 113 -13.47 -3.92 3.30
CA TYR A 113 -12.95 -4.36 4.60
C TYR A 113 -11.48 -3.94 4.76
N LYS A 114 -11.08 -3.75 6.02
CA LYS A 114 -9.67 -3.84 6.41
C LYS A 114 -9.36 -5.30 6.69
N VAL A 115 -8.25 -5.79 6.15
CA VAL A 115 -7.73 -7.12 6.48
C VAL A 115 -6.75 -6.99 7.63
N ASP A 116 -6.97 -7.73 8.71
CA ASP A 116 -6.01 -7.82 9.79
C ASP A 116 -4.75 -8.57 9.34
N VAL A 117 -3.58 -7.98 9.59
CA VAL A 117 -2.29 -8.58 9.19
C VAL A 117 -1.71 -9.27 10.42
N ASN A 118 -1.97 -10.56 10.54
CA ASN A 118 -1.55 -11.42 11.64
C ASN A 118 -0.84 -12.66 11.08
N GLU A 119 -0.31 -13.53 11.95
CA GLU A 119 0.43 -14.72 11.50
C GLU A 119 -0.40 -15.65 10.60
N ARG A 120 -1.72 -15.71 10.79
CA ARG A 120 -2.63 -16.52 9.96
C ARG A 120 -2.78 -15.92 8.58
N THR A 121 -3.09 -14.63 8.48
CA THR A 121 -3.24 -13.97 7.18
C THR A 121 -1.92 -13.95 6.43
N LEU A 122 -0.78 -13.80 7.12
CA LEU A 122 0.55 -13.97 6.54
C LEU A 122 0.82 -15.39 6.03
N ALA A 123 0.27 -16.42 6.69
CA ALA A 123 0.34 -17.81 6.25
C ALA A 123 -0.70 -18.17 5.17
N GLY A 124 -1.50 -17.21 4.70
CA GLY A 124 -2.57 -17.44 3.73
C GLY A 124 -3.79 -18.14 4.27
N GLN A 125 -3.90 -18.20 5.60
CA GLN A 125 -5.13 -18.53 6.29
C GLN A 125 -5.91 -17.24 6.48
N PHE A 126 -6.98 -17.09 5.72
CA PHE A 126 -7.84 -15.92 5.78
C PHE A 126 -9.25 -16.38 6.05
N GLY A 127 -9.87 -15.82 7.07
CA GLY A 127 -11.24 -16.07 7.45
C GLY A 127 -12.07 -14.79 7.61
N PRO A 128 -13.38 -14.93 7.76
CA PRO A 128 -14.25 -13.79 8.07
C PRO A 128 -13.87 -13.07 9.37
N GLU A 129 -13.19 -13.74 10.31
CA GLU A 129 -12.65 -13.13 11.52
C GLU A 129 -11.51 -12.13 11.27
N ASP A 130 -10.81 -12.24 10.13
CA ASP A 130 -9.74 -11.33 9.73
C ASP A 130 -10.28 -10.10 8.96
N LEU A 131 -11.60 -10.07 8.70
CA LEU A 131 -12.29 -8.98 8.03
C LEU A 131 -12.79 -7.96 9.05
N LEU A 132 -12.02 -6.90 9.21
CA LEU A 132 -12.38 -5.75 10.04
C LEU A 132 -13.14 -4.70 9.19
N PRO A 133 -13.95 -3.84 9.83
CA PRO A 133 -14.53 -2.69 9.17
C PRO A 133 -13.46 -1.84 8.46
N ALA A 134 -13.83 -1.27 7.31
CA ALA A 134 -12.94 -0.37 6.58
C ALA A 134 -12.43 0.78 7.47
N PRO A 135 -11.18 1.24 7.30
CA PRO A 135 -10.67 2.35 8.09
C PRO A 135 -11.49 3.62 7.87
N PRO A 136 -11.60 4.52 8.87
CA PRO A 136 -12.30 5.78 8.72
C PRO A 136 -11.83 6.58 7.50
N GLY A 137 -12.78 7.11 6.71
CA GLY A 137 -12.49 7.89 5.51
C GLY A 137 -12.11 7.05 4.27
N VAL A 138 -11.95 5.73 4.41
CA VAL A 138 -11.77 4.84 3.27
C VAL A 138 -13.14 4.35 2.78
N THR A 139 -13.41 4.55 1.50
CA THR A 139 -14.62 4.01 0.85
C THR A 139 -14.24 3.28 -0.42
N GLY A 140 -15.09 2.36 -0.87
CA GLY A 140 -14.81 1.55 -2.03
C GLY A 140 -16.07 0.96 -2.62
N ALA A 141 -16.07 0.75 -3.93
CA ALA A 141 -17.15 0.10 -4.63
C ALA A 141 -16.65 -0.58 -5.90
N LEU A 142 -17.30 -1.68 -6.27
CA LEU A 142 -17.16 -2.26 -7.60
C LEU A 142 -17.98 -1.43 -8.60
N THR A 143 -17.40 -1.16 -9.75
CA THR A 143 -18.00 -0.43 -10.87
C THR A 143 -17.94 -1.29 -12.12
N THR A 144 -18.62 -0.88 -13.18
CA THR A 144 -18.54 -1.57 -14.49
C THR A 144 -17.15 -1.55 -15.12
N ARG A 145 -16.26 -0.67 -14.65
CA ARG A 145 -14.87 -0.57 -15.12
C ARG A 145 -13.89 -1.33 -14.23
N GLY A 146 -14.31 -1.74 -13.04
CA GLY A 146 -13.47 -2.37 -12.01
C GLY A 146 -13.63 -1.75 -10.65
N LEU A 147 -12.58 -1.81 -9.86
CA LEU A 147 -12.62 -1.36 -8.48
C LEU A 147 -12.33 0.13 -8.39
N ARG A 148 -13.17 0.86 -7.66
CA ARG A 148 -12.86 2.22 -7.21
C ARG A 148 -12.67 2.23 -5.70
N LEU A 149 -11.61 2.90 -5.25
CA LEU A 149 -11.36 3.23 -3.84
C LEU A 149 -11.19 4.74 -3.67
N SER A 150 -11.62 5.25 -2.53
CA SER A 150 -11.24 6.56 -2.02
C SER A 150 -10.54 6.36 -0.69
N THR A 151 -9.36 6.94 -0.53
CA THR A 151 -8.58 6.90 0.72
C THR A 151 -8.38 8.32 1.23
N PRO A 152 -8.10 8.53 2.54
CA PRO A 152 -7.58 9.79 3.02
C PRO A 152 -6.32 10.21 2.25
N GLN A 153 -6.07 11.51 2.18
CA GLN A 153 -4.88 12.05 1.53
C GLN A 153 -3.59 11.52 2.18
N GLY A 154 -2.57 11.26 1.36
CA GLY A 154 -1.24 10.84 1.83
C GLY A 154 -1.05 9.34 1.94
N TRP A 155 -2.08 8.56 1.60
CA TRP A 155 -1.98 7.12 1.40
C TRP A 155 -1.14 6.81 0.15
N ARG A 156 -0.32 5.77 0.24
CA ARG A 156 0.54 5.33 -0.86
C ARG A 156 0.18 3.90 -1.25
N LEU A 157 -0.04 3.66 -2.54
CA LEU A 157 -0.30 2.31 -3.02
C LEU A 157 1.02 1.52 -2.97
N ALA A 158 1.08 0.51 -2.09
CA ALA A 158 2.22 -0.38 -1.97
C ALA A 158 2.17 -1.44 -3.07
N SER A 159 1.04 -2.15 -3.17
CA SER A 159 0.81 -3.22 -4.14
C SER A 159 -0.67 -3.56 -4.24
N GLY A 160 -1.06 -4.27 -5.30
CA GLY A 160 -2.41 -4.78 -5.45
C GLY A 160 -2.41 -6.16 -6.09
N ALA A 161 -3.36 -6.99 -5.68
CA ALA A 161 -3.63 -8.28 -6.27
C ALA A 161 -5.13 -8.50 -6.39
N LEU A 162 -5.52 -9.16 -7.48
CA LEU A 162 -6.87 -9.67 -7.62
C LEU A 162 -6.90 -11.16 -7.27
N LEU A 163 -7.86 -11.51 -6.43
CA LEU A 163 -8.26 -12.88 -6.16
C LEU A 163 -9.63 -13.10 -6.79
N VAL A 164 -9.71 -14.11 -7.65
CA VAL A 164 -10.98 -14.52 -8.24
C VAL A 164 -11.39 -15.86 -7.70
N THR A 165 -12.60 -15.92 -7.14
CA THR A 165 -13.21 -17.17 -6.67
C THR A 165 -14.43 -17.52 -7.51
N GLY A 166 -14.72 -18.82 -7.66
CA GLY A 166 -15.93 -19.29 -8.34
C GLY A 166 -15.88 -19.36 -9.87
N GLY A 167 -14.70 -19.22 -10.48
CA GLY A 167 -14.54 -19.29 -11.94
C GLY A 167 -15.02 -18.03 -12.66
N THR A 168 -14.41 -17.71 -13.79
CA THR A 168 -14.70 -16.48 -14.54
C THR A 168 -15.29 -16.82 -15.89
N ALA A 169 -16.23 -15.99 -16.37
CA ALA A 169 -16.69 -16.05 -17.75
C ALA A 169 -15.61 -15.46 -18.66
N GLY A 170 -14.54 -16.22 -18.88
CA GLY A 170 -13.41 -15.85 -19.74
C GLY A 170 -12.11 -15.54 -19.00
N PRO A 171 -11.02 -15.32 -19.75
CA PRO A 171 -9.69 -15.08 -19.20
C PRO A 171 -9.62 -13.70 -18.53
N ALA A 172 -8.91 -13.62 -17.41
CA ALA A 172 -8.61 -12.36 -16.75
C ALA A 172 -7.74 -11.47 -17.65
N LYS A 173 -8.26 -10.30 -18.06
CA LYS A 173 -7.54 -9.38 -18.94
C LYS A 173 -6.31 -8.76 -18.26
N THR A 174 -6.51 -8.02 -17.18
CA THR A 174 -5.46 -7.38 -16.36
C THR A 174 -6.06 -6.89 -15.03
N PHE A 175 -5.24 -6.84 -13.97
CA PHE A 175 -5.51 -6.05 -12.77
C PHE A 175 -4.41 -5.00 -12.66
N ALA A 176 -4.74 -3.76 -12.97
CA ALA A 176 -3.85 -2.63 -13.16
C ALA A 176 -4.50 -1.36 -12.64
N LEU A 177 -3.67 -0.46 -12.10
CA LEU A 177 -4.10 0.89 -11.74
C LEU A 177 -4.36 1.67 -13.04
N THR A 178 -5.62 2.07 -13.27
CA THR A 178 -6.06 2.73 -14.50
C THR A 178 -6.25 4.22 -14.34
N ALA A 179 -6.63 4.68 -13.14
CA ALA A 179 -6.75 6.09 -12.85
C ALA A 179 -6.47 6.40 -11.38
N VAL A 180 -6.02 7.64 -11.17
CA VAL A 180 -5.83 8.25 -9.87
C VAL A 180 -6.45 9.64 -9.93
N CYS A 181 -7.35 9.92 -8.99
CA CYS A 181 -8.01 11.20 -8.91
C CYS A 181 -7.51 11.93 -7.67
N LEU A 182 -6.90 13.10 -7.89
CA LEU A 182 -6.46 13.98 -6.81
C LEU A 182 -7.58 14.93 -6.43
N PRO A 183 -7.70 15.32 -5.15
CA PRO A 183 -8.64 16.34 -4.77
C PRO A 183 -8.31 17.64 -5.52
N PRO A 184 -9.30 18.49 -5.83
CA PRO A 184 -9.02 19.80 -6.40
C PRO A 184 -8.04 20.50 -5.46
N SER A 185 -6.90 20.93 -6.02
CA SER A 185 -5.95 21.75 -5.25
C SER A 185 -6.75 22.94 -4.76
N SER A 186 -6.85 23.08 -3.43
CA SER A 186 -7.31 24.31 -2.79
C SER A 186 -6.28 25.36 -3.14
N SER A 187 -6.40 25.90 -4.36
CA SER A 187 -5.59 27.02 -4.83
C SER A 187 -5.65 28.04 -3.71
N PRO A 188 -4.50 28.57 -3.25
CA PRO A 188 -4.50 29.60 -2.23
C PRO A 188 -5.48 30.67 -2.70
N SER A 189 -6.51 30.90 -1.88
CA SER A 189 -7.53 31.91 -2.16
C SER A 189 -6.78 33.16 -2.61
N PRO A 190 -7.14 33.78 -3.76
CA PRO A 190 -6.42 34.94 -4.26
C PRO A 190 -6.32 35.93 -3.11
N SER A 191 -5.09 36.19 -2.66
CA SER A 191 -4.85 37.13 -1.59
C SER A 191 -5.33 38.48 -2.12
N THR A 192 -6.54 38.87 -1.73
CA THR A 192 -7.06 40.21 -1.93
C THR A 192 -6.16 41.12 -1.12
N SER A 193 -5.04 41.55 -1.71
CA SER A 193 -4.23 42.63 -1.17
C SER A 193 -5.10 43.88 -1.19
N PRO A 194 -5.55 44.42 -0.05
CA PRO A 194 -6.19 45.71 -0.03
C PRO A 194 -5.09 46.76 -0.23
N SER A 195 -4.84 47.14 -1.48
CA SER A 195 -3.96 48.24 -1.81
C SER A 195 -4.72 49.56 -1.69
N THR A 196 -4.95 50.01 -0.44
CA THR A 196 -5.31 51.40 -0.15
C THR A 196 -4.47 51.88 1.02
N SER A 197 -3.25 52.33 0.71
CA SER A 197 -2.40 53.09 1.61
C SER A 197 -2.67 54.58 1.41
N PRO A 198 -3.41 55.27 2.30
CA PRO A 198 -3.41 56.73 2.30
C PRO A 198 -2.10 57.22 2.93
N SER A 199 -1.21 57.75 2.10
CA SER A 199 -0.07 58.54 2.55
C SER A 199 -0.58 59.86 3.14
N VAL A 200 -0.62 59.99 4.46
CA VAL A 200 -0.65 61.29 5.15
C VAL A 200 0.41 61.28 6.24
N SER A 201 1.51 61.96 5.94
CA SER A 201 2.67 62.19 6.79
C SER A 201 2.31 63.08 7.98
N ARG A 202 2.70 62.69 9.20
CA ARG A 202 2.77 63.60 10.36
C ARG A 202 4.16 63.50 11.00
N PRO A 203 4.86 64.62 11.25
CA PRO A 203 6.20 64.62 11.84
C PRO A 203 6.19 64.70 13.37
N ALA A 204 7.34 64.31 13.94
CA ALA A 204 7.91 64.63 15.25
C ALA A 204 7.50 63.78 16.47
N ALA A 205 8.46 63.03 17.03
CA ALA A 205 9.27 63.49 18.16
C ALA A 205 10.48 62.54 18.40
N PRO A 206 11.64 63.05 18.83
CA PRO A 206 12.80 62.24 19.23
C PRO A 206 12.75 61.93 20.73
N SER A 207 13.19 60.74 21.15
CA SER A 207 13.68 60.55 22.52
C SER A 207 14.64 59.35 22.64
N PRO A 208 15.55 59.42 23.63
CA PRO A 208 16.91 58.87 23.53
C PRO A 208 17.09 57.46 24.12
N SER A 209 18.19 56.82 23.70
CA SER A 209 18.90 55.70 24.34
C SER A 209 19.06 55.90 25.87
N PRO A 210 19.22 54.85 26.71
CA PRO A 210 20.49 54.11 26.72
C PRO A 210 20.46 52.63 27.21
N SER A 211 21.66 52.06 27.08
CA SER A 211 22.30 51.10 28.00
C SER A 211 22.37 49.63 27.60
N ALA A 212 23.64 49.23 27.46
CA ALA A 212 24.18 47.91 27.33
C ALA A 212 23.88 47.00 28.53
N SER A 213 23.88 45.70 28.30
CA SER A 213 24.55 44.75 29.19
C SER A 213 24.99 43.53 28.40
N ALA A 214 26.30 43.29 28.45
CA ALA A 214 26.94 42.06 28.04
C ALA A 214 26.65 40.95 29.05
N SER A 215 26.50 39.71 28.59
CA SER A 215 27.01 38.55 29.32
C SER A 215 27.26 37.37 28.40
N THR A 216 28.54 37.00 28.41
CA THR A 216 29.21 35.79 27.97
C THR A 216 28.67 34.51 28.60
N ALA A 217 28.56 33.44 27.81
CA ALA A 217 28.87 32.08 28.24
C ALA A 217 29.36 31.24 27.03
N PRO A 218 30.66 30.89 26.95
CA PRO A 218 31.15 29.84 26.08
C PRO A 218 31.04 28.49 26.81
N GLY A 219 30.22 27.58 26.26
CA GLY A 219 30.10 26.20 26.73
C GLY A 219 30.85 25.25 25.80
N THR A 220 32.18 25.21 25.91
CA THR A 220 33.01 24.11 25.40
C THR A 220 33.16 23.05 26.48
N SER A 221 32.74 21.81 26.21
CA SER A 221 33.51 20.62 26.60
C SER A 221 32.95 19.31 26.03
N PRO A 222 33.80 18.28 25.91
CA PRO A 222 33.79 17.35 24.79
C PRO A 222 33.28 15.96 25.18
N SER A 223 32.88 15.19 24.18
CA SER A 223 33.13 13.75 24.19
C SER A 223 33.25 13.26 22.75
N ALA A 224 34.50 13.09 22.36
CA ALA A 224 34.91 12.23 21.28
C ALA A 224 34.53 10.79 21.67
N THR A 225 33.46 10.27 21.09
CA THR A 225 33.27 8.83 20.99
C THR A 225 33.85 8.41 19.64
N PRO A 226 34.85 7.50 19.61
CA PRO A 226 35.50 7.11 18.38
C PRO A 226 34.49 6.52 17.39
N ALA A 227 34.72 6.87 16.13
CA ALA A 227 34.11 6.28 14.97
C ALA A 227 34.10 4.75 15.08
N ALA A 228 32.96 4.18 15.45
CA ALA A 228 32.58 2.85 15.02
C ALA A 228 32.18 2.96 13.54
N THR A 229 33.19 3.12 12.70
CA THR A 229 33.13 2.77 11.29
C THR A 229 32.83 1.28 11.25
N LEU A 230 31.55 0.93 11.29
CA LEU A 230 31.14 -0.41 10.90
C LEU A 230 31.65 -0.57 9.47
N PRO A 231 32.43 -1.62 9.18
CA PRO A 231 32.86 -1.87 7.82
C PRO A 231 31.59 -2.05 6.99
N ILE A 232 31.31 -1.06 6.15
CA ILE A 232 30.58 -1.23 4.90
C ILE A 232 31.50 -2.06 4.01
N THR A 233 31.59 -3.34 4.36
CA THR A 233 32.01 -4.45 3.52
C THR A 233 30.79 -5.38 3.54
N GLY A 234 30.18 -5.75 2.44
CA GLY A 234 30.55 -5.69 1.04
C GLY A 234 29.57 -6.59 0.29
N ASP A 235 29.67 -6.63 -1.03
CA ASP A 235 29.46 -7.72 -2.03
C ASP A 235 28.78 -9.08 -1.69
N ARG A 236 28.08 -9.23 -0.57
CA ARG A 236 27.47 -10.48 -0.10
C ARG A 236 25.95 -10.41 0.03
N ALA A 237 25.32 -9.31 -0.39
CA ALA A 237 23.87 -9.27 -0.61
C ALA A 237 23.44 -10.36 -1.60
N GLY A 238 24.28 -10.66 -2.60
CA GLY A 238 24.06 -11.78 -3.53
C GLY A 238 24.05 -13.15 -2.85
N THR A 239 24.97 -13.44 -1.92
CA THR A 239 25.02 -14.74 -1.25
C THR A 239 23.83 -15.03 -0.34
N VAL A 240 23.27 -14.02 0.33
CA VAL A 240 22.06 -14.21 1.16
C VAL A 240 20.83 -14.44 0.27
N ALA A 241 20.73 -13.74 -0.87
CA ALA A 241 19.66 -13.96 -1.84
C ALA A 241 19.74 -15.35 -2.49
N VAL A 242 20.95 -15.83 -2.84
CA VAL A 242 21.16 -17.16 -3.44
C VAL A 242 20.83 -18.27 -2.44
N LEU A 243 21.24 -18.15 -1.17
CA LEU A 243 20.87 -19.13 -0.13
C LEU A 243 19.36 -19.19 0.10
N GLY A 244 18.68 -18.03 0.06
CA GLY A 244 17.22 -17.96 0.13
C GLY A 244 16.54 -18.68 -1.04
N LEU A 245 17.02 -18.46 -2.27
CA LEU A 245 16.50 -19.12 -3.47
C LEU A 245 16.70 -20.65 -3.42
N ILE A 246 17.90 -21.10 -3.00
CA ILE A 246 18.21 -22.53 -2.86
C ILE A 246 17.29 -23.20 -1.83
N ALA A 247 17.02 -22.54 -0.70
CA ALA A 247 16.11 -23.07 0.31
C ALA A 247 14.68 -23.21 -0.22
N VAL A 248 14.19 -22.24 -1.00
CA VAL A 248 12.85 -22.29 -1.63
C VAL A 248 12.78 -23.40 -2.67
N VAL A 249 13.78 -23.54 -3.53
CA VAL A 249 13.83 -24.60 -4.55
C VAL A 249 13.90 -25.99 -3.90
N ALA A 250 14.72 -26.15 -2.86
CA ALA A 250 14.80 -27.39 -2.09
C ALA A 250 13.48 -27.75 -1.42
N GLY A 251 12.78 -26.77 -0.83
CA GLY A 251 11.45 -26.97 -0.25
C GLY A 251 10.40 -27.40 -1.28
N LEU A 252 10.39 -26.79 -2.46
CA LEU A 252 9.49 -27.16 -3.55
C LEU A 252 9.78 -28.56 -4.11
N LEU A 253 11.05 -28.92 -4.27
CA LEU A 253 11.46 -30.27 -4.69
C LEU A 253 11.06 -31.32 -3.65
N LEU A 254 11.23 -31.04 -2.36
CA LEU A 254 10.81 -31.94 -1.28
C LEU A 254 9.29 -32.15 -1.28
N LEU A 255 8.50 -31.08 -1.42
CA LEU A 255 7.04 -31.15 -1.53
C LEU A 255 6.60 -31.94 -2.78
N GLY A 256 7.27 -31.74 -3.91
CA GLY A 256 7.03 -32.50 -5.14
C GLY A 256 7.31 -33.99 -4.96
N ALA A 257 8.44 -34.34 -4.33
CA ALA A 257 8.80 -35.72 -4.04
C ALA A 257 7.80 -36.41 -3.08
N LEU A 258 7.33 -35.69 -2.05
CA LEU A 258 6.32 -36.20 -1.13
C LEU A 258 4.97 -36.44 -1.82
N ARG A 259 4.54 -35.54 -2.71
CA ARG A 259 3.33 -35.73 -3.53
C ARG A 259 3.47 -36.92 -4.48
N TRP A 260 4.60 -37.02 -5.18
CA TRP A 260 4.86 -38.12 -6.10
C TRP A 260 4.85 -39.48 -5.41
N ARG A 261 5.38 -39.55 -4.18
CA ARG A 261 5.34 -40.77 -3.37
C ARG A 261 3.91 -41.15 -2.98
N ARG A 262 3.07 -40.16 -2.68
CA ARG A 262 1.65 -40.38 -2.33
C ARG A 262 0.85 -40.93 -3.51
N ASP A 263 1.08 -40.41 -4.71
CA ASP A 263 0.33 -40.80 -5.91
C ASP A 263 0.68 -42.22 -6.41
N ARG A 264 1.85 -42.75 -6.04
CA ARG A 264 2.27 -44.12 -6.37
C ARG A 264 1.75 -45.20 -5.43
N VAL A 265 1.18 -44.85 -4.28
CA VAL A 265 0.51 -45.82 -3.42
C VAL A 265 -0.93 -45.99 -3.92
N ARG A 266 -1.10 -46.67 -5.06
CA ARG A 266 -2.40 -47.22 -5.44
C ARG A 266 -2.52 -48.58 -4.76
N PHE A 267 -3.46 -48.68 -3.83
CA PHE A 267 -3.89 -49.98 -3.32
C PHE A 267 -4.60 -50.69 -4.45
N THR A 268 -3.95 -51.69 -5.05
CA THR A 268 -4.63 -52.69 -5.88
C THR A 268 -5.47 -53.55 -4.95
N ALA A 269 -6.78 -53.45 -5.09
CA ALA A 269 -7.75 -54.34 -4.47
C ALA A 269 -7.77 -55.70 -5.18
#